data_AF-A0A7N2KMR4-F1
#
_entry.id   AF-A0A7N2KMR4-F1
#
_cell.length_a   1.000
_cell.length_b   1.000
_cell.length_c   1.000
_cell.angle_alpha   90.00
_cell.angle_beta   90.00
_cell.angle_gamma   90.00
#
_symmetry.space_group_name_H-M   'P 1'
#
loop_
_entity.id
_entity.type
_entity.pdbx_description
1 polymer ?
#
loop_
_entity_poly.entity_id
_entity_poly.type
_entity_poly.pdbx_seq_one_letter_code
_entity_poly.pdbx_strand_id
1 'polypeptide(L)'
;MVPEAAAFILLLSSANTSLFISTAIIGTCTGAISSIAISITAELFGTVNFPVNHNIMVANIPLGSLVFGQLASHVYHKEGVLSGDGKCIGMECYRSTFILWGSLCCLGFFIALVLYARTRKFYSQ
;
A
#
# COMPACT_ATOMS: atom_id res chain seq x y z
N MET A 1 -3.07 2.01 7.58
CA MET A 1 -4.03 1.60 6.54
C MET A 1 -5.15 2.63 6.30
N VAL A 2 -5.97 3.02 7.29
CA VAL A 2 -6.99 4.09 7.10
C VAL A 2 -6.40 5.42 6.58
N PRO A 3 -5.35 5.99 7.20
CA PRO A 3 -4.73 7.23 6.70
C PRO A 3 -4.13 7.10 5.29
N GLU A 4 -3.64 5.92 4.92
CA GLU A 4 -3.17 5.63 3.56
C GLU A 4 -4.31 5.62 2.54
N ALA A 5 -5.44 4.97 2.85
CA ALA A 5 -6.61 4.98 1.98
C ALA A 5 -7.13 6.41 1.77
N ALA A 6 -7.15 7.21 2.84
CA ALA A 6 -7.51 8.63 2.77
C ALA A 6 -6.53 9.42 1.89
N ALA A 7 -5.21 9.17 2.00
CA ALA A 7 -4.19 9.80 1.17
C ALA A 7 -4.38 9.49 -0.32
N PHE A 8 -4.70 8.24 -0.70
CA PHE A 8 -4.99 7.90 -2.10
C PHE A 8 -6.25 8.57 -2.64
N ILE A 9 -7.27 8.76 -1.81
CA ILE A 9 -8.46 9.52 -2.20
C ILE A 9 -8.13 11.02 -2.37
N LEU A 10 -7.28 11.55 -1.50
CA LEU A 10 -6.84 12.96 -1.54
C LEU A 10 -6.01 13.26 -2.81
N LEU A 11 -5.25 12.26 -3.31
CA LEU A 11 -4.54 12.32 -4.58
C LEU A 11 -5.45 12.43 -5.81
N LEU A 12 -6.76 12.22 -5.71
CA LEU A 12 -7.67 12.51 -6.83
C LEU A 12 -7.87 14.02 -7.03
N SER A 13 -7.55 14.85 -6.03
CA SER A 13 -7.65 16.30 -6.16
C SER A 13 -6.45 16.86 -6.94
N SER A 14 -6.71 17.74 -7.91
CA SER A 14 -5.69 18.39 -8.76
C SER A 14 -4.81 19.42 -8.03
N ALA A 15 -4.96 19.59 -6.71
CA ALA A 15 -4.22 20.60 -5.96
C ALA A 15 -2.79 20.14 -5.63
N ASN A 16 -1.77 20.97 -5.85
CA ASN A 16 -0.40 20.63 -5.43
C ASN A 16 -0.31 20.36 -3.91
N THR A 17 -1.12 21.05 -3.11
CA THR A 17 -1.20 20.86 -1.66
C THR A 17 -1.68 19.46 -1.29
N SER A 18 -2.62 18.85 -2.03
CA SER A 18 -3.07 17.49 -1.74
C SER A 18 -1.96 16.48 -1.97
N LEU A 19 -1.12 16.69 -2.97
CA LEU A 19 0.01 15.82 -3.27
C LEU A 19 1.05 15.82 -2.15
N PHE A 20 1.43 17.00 -1.64
CA PHE A 20 2.36 17.10 -0.51
C PHE A 20 1.81 16.44 0.77
N ILE A 21 0.54 16.72 1.10
CA ILE A 21 -0.11 16.15 2.28
C ILE A 21 -0.17 14.62 2.15
N SER A 22 -0.60 14.11 1.00
CA SER A 22 -0.73 12.66 0.76
C SER A 22 0.63 11.96 0.85
N THR A 23 1.67 12.55 0.27
CA THR A 23 3.03 12.00 0.31
C THR A 23 3.57 11.95 1.73
N ALA A 24 3.35 12.99 2.53
CA ALA A 24 3.74 13.00 3.94
C ALA A 24 3.00 11.92 4.75
N ILE A 25 1.70 11.75 4.53
CA ILE A 25 0.90 10.71 5.19
C ILE A 25 1.38 9.30 4.80
N ILE A 26 1.59 9.04 3.51
CA ILE A 26 2.06 7.74 3.02
C ILE A 26 3.45 7.43 3.58
N GLY A 27 4.38 8.40 3.54
CA GLY A 27 5.73 8.22 4.05
C GLY A 27 5.77 7.94 5.56
N THR A 28 5.02 8.71 6.35
CA THR A 28 4.95 8.51 7.81
C THR A 28 4.30 7.17 8.18
N CYS A 29 3.21 6.79 7.52
CA CYS A 29 2.55 5.51 7.76
C CYS A 29 3.44 4.32 7.38
N THR A 30 4.12 4.39 6.24
CA THR A 30 5.02 3.33 5.79
C THR A 30 6.19 3.17 6.75
N GLY A 31 6.78 4.28 7.21
CA GLY A 31 7.84 4.25 8.22
C GLY A 31 7.39 3.60 9.53
N ALA A 32 6.19 3.91 9.99
CA ALA A 32 5.61 3.29 11.19
C ALA A 32 5.41 1.78 11.00
N ILE A 33 4.88 1.33 9.85
CA ILE A 33 4.69 -0.09 9.54
C ILE A 33 6.04 -0.83 9.53
N SER A 34 7.07 -0.25 8.90
CA SER A 34 8.42 -0.83 8.86
C SER A 34 9.05 -0.95 10.24
N SER A 35 8.82 0.02 11.12
CA SER A 35 9.31 -0.06 12.51
C SER A 35 8.62 -1.17 13.29
N ILE A 36 7.29 -1.25 13.21
CA ILE A 36 6.49 -2.30 13.87
C ILE A 36 6.87 -3.69 13.35
N ALA A 37 7.11 -3.81 12.04
CA ALA A 37 7.54 -5.04 11.39
C ALA A 37 8.82 -5.64 11.99
N ILE A 38 9.84 -4.80 12.21
CA ILE A 38 11.12 -5.20 12.82
C ILE A 38 10.87 -5.74 14.23
N SER A 39 10.11 -5.01 15.05
CA SER A 39 9.81 -5.41 16.42
C SER A 39 9.03 -6.72 16.48
N ILE A 40 7.95 -6.87 15.68
CA ILE A 40 7.16 -8.10 15.64
C ILE A 40 8.00 -9.29 15.19
N THR A 41 8.89 -9.12 14.21
CA THR A 41 9.76 -10.20 13.73
C THR A 41 10.71 -10.67 14.83
N ALA A 42 11.27 -9.75 15.61
CA ALA A 42 12.15 -10.09 16.74
C ALA A 42 11.40 -10.82 17.86
N GLU A 43 10.19 -10.36 18.19
CA GLU A 43 9.35 -10.97 19.23
C GLU A 43 8.84 -12.36 18.84
N LEU A 44 8.42 -12.55 17.58
CA LEU A 44 7.76 -13.78 17.14
C LEU A 44 8.75 -14.92 16.86
N PHE A 45 9.93 -14.60 16.32
CA PHE A 45 10.89 -15.61 15.87
C PHE A 45 12.18 -15.67 16.72
N GLY A 46 12.34 -14.75 17.67
CA GLY A 46 13.55 -14.64 18.49
C GLY A 46 14.75 -14.08 17.74
N THR A 47 15.84 -13.83 18.48
CA THR A 47 17.01 -13.08 18.00
C THR A 47 18.06 -13.92 17.29
N VAL A 48 18.03 -15.25 17.43
CA VAL A 48 19.08 -16.15 16.92
C VAL A 48 19.17 -16.15 15.39
N ASN A 49 18.02 -16.20 14.70
CA ASN A 49 17.94 -16.20 13.24
C ASN A 49 17.21 -14.96 12.69
N PHE A 50 17.24 -13.85 13.43
CA PHE A 50 16.54 -12.61 13.08
C PHE A 50 16.83 -12.10 11.65
N PRO A 51 18.09 -12.06 11.16
CA PRO A 51 18.39 -11.53 9.83
C PRO A 51 17.72 -12.31 8.70
N VAL A 52 17.62 -13.64 8.83
CA VAL A 52 17.00 -14.50 7.82
C VAL A 52 15.48 -14.27 7.82
N ASN A 53 14.85 -14.28 8.99
CA ASN A 53 13.40 -14.10 9.11
C ASN A 53 12.96 -12.70 8.66
N HIS A 54 13.73 -11.67 9.01
CA HIS A 54 13.45 -10.31 8.56
C HIS A 54 13.65 -10.15 7.05
N ASN A 55 14.67 -10.78 6.45
CA ASN A 55 14.84 -10.78 5.00
C ASN A 55 13.68 -11.45 4.26
N ILE A 56 13.14 -12.55 4.79
CA ILE A 56 11.93 -13.20 4.24
C ILE A 56 10.74 -12.26 4.30
N MET A 57 10.58 -11.52 5.40
CA MET A 57 9.55 -10.49 5.50
C MET A 57 9.76 -9.39 4.45
N VAL A 58 10.94 -8.77 4.40
CA VAL A 58 11.26 -7.67 3.48
C VAL A 58 11.15 -8.09 2.01
N ALA A 59 11.28 -9.38 1.68
CA ALA A 59 11.02 -9.90 0.34
C ALA A 59 9.59 -9.62 -0.17
N ASN A 60 8.65 -9.26 0.71
CA ASN A 60 7.33 -8.78 0.30
C ASN A 60 7.43 -7.51 -0.58
N ILE A 61 8.46 -6.68 -0.41
CA ILE A 61 8.62 -5.40 -1.11
C ILE A 61 8.88 -5.64 -2.61
N PRO A 62 9.93 -6.39 -3.02
CA PRO A 62 10.17 -6.65 -4.45
C PRO A 62 9.01 -7.43 -5.09
N LEU A 63 8.40 -8.38 -4.39
CA LEU A 63 7.21 -9.09 -4.88
C LEU A 63 6.05 -8.13 -5.15
N GLY A 64 5.77 -7.23 -4.20
CA GLY A 64 4.74 -6.20 -4.36
C GLY A 64 5.05 -5.26 -5.53
N SER A 65 6.29 -4.77 -5.62
CA SER A 65 6.71 -3.87 -6.70
C SER A 65 6.59 -4.54 -8.08
N LEU A 66 6.90 -5.83 -8.20
CA LEU A 66 6.71 -6.55 -9.46
C LEU A 66 5.23 -6.68 -9.82
N VAL A 67 4.40 -7.16 -8.90
CA VAL A 67 2.96 -7.38 -9.16
C VAL A 67 2.24 -6.05 -9.42
N PHE A 68 2.35 -5.10 -8.49
CA PHE A 68 1.67 -3.81 -8.60
C PHE A 68 2.28 -2.92 -9.68
N GLY A 69 3.59 -3.02 -9.94
CA GLY A 69 4.24 -2.31 -11.04
C GLY A 69 3.78 -2.79 -12.41
N GLN A 70 3.64 -4.11 -12.61
CA GLN A 70 3.09 -4.67 -13.84
C GLN A 70 1.60 -4.33 -14.01
N LEU A 71 0.81 -4.40 -12.93
CA LEU A 71 -0.59 -3.96 -12.93
C LEU A 71 -0.73 -2.49 -13.32
N ALA A 72 0.06 -1.61 -12.72
CA ALA A 72 0.05 -0.19 -13.04
C ALA A 72 0.42 0.04 -14.51
N SER A 73 1.50 -0.60 -14.99
CA SER A 73 1.91 -0.52 -16.39
C SER A 73 0.79 -0.94 -17.35
N HIS A 74 0.11 -2.04 -17.05
CA HIS A 74 -1.00 -2.55 -17.88
C HIS A 74 -2.20 -1.58 -17.88
N VAL A 75 -2.56 -1.01 -16.72
CA VAL A 75 -3.63 0.00 -16.62
C VAL A 75 -3.28 1.25 -17.44
N TYR A 76 -2.06 1.78 -17.27
CA TYR A 76 -1.59 2.93 -18.05
C TYR A 76 -1.58 2.68 -19.56
N HIS A 77 -1.11 1.51 -20.00
CA HIS A 77 -1.07 1.19 -21.42
C HIS A 77 -2.48 1.12 -22.01
N LYS A 78 -3.43 0.52 -21.27
CA LYS A 78 -4.82 0.42 -21.69
C LYS A 78 -5.48 1.79 -21.83
N GLU A 79 -5.18 2.73 -20.92
CA GLU A 79 -5.69 4.10 -20.99
C GLU A 79 -5.01 4.93 -22.07
N GLY A 80 -3.70 4.77 -22.27
CA GLY A 80 -2.94 5.41 -23.35
C GLY A 80 -3.39 5.01 -24.75
N VAL A 81 -3.77 3.74 -24.95
CA VAL A 81 -4.37 3.27 -26.21
C VAL A 81 -5.76 3.86 -26.43
N LEU A 82 -6.56 4.01 -25.36
CA LEU A 82 -7.88 4.64 -25.44
C LEU A 82 -7.82 6.12 -25.82
N SER A 83 -6.78 6.83 -25.39
CA SER A 83 -6.55 8.25 -25.71
C SER A 83 -6.00 8.48 -27.13
N GLY A 84 -5.77 7.44 -27.93
CA GLY A 84 -5.42 7.54 -29.36
C GLY A 84 -3.95 7.85 -29.67
N ASP A 85 -3.16 8.34 -28.72
CA ASP A 85 -1.77 8.79 -28.94
C ASP A 85 -0.72 7.90 -28.23
N GLY A 86 -1.15 6.80 -27.62
CA GLY A 86 -0.27 5.83 -26.94
C GLY A 86 0.43 6.37 -25.68
N LYS A 87 0.20 7.63 -25.32
CA LYS A 87 0.76 8.32 -24.16
C LYS A 87 -0.35 9.08 -23.45
N CYS A 88 -0.63 8.68 -22.22
CA CYS A 88 -1.61 9.31 -21.35
C CYS A 88 -0.84 9.86 -20.13
N ILE A 89 -0.69 11.18 -20.08
CA ILE A 89 0.08 11.89 -19.05
C ILE A 89 -0.88 12.89 -18.39
N GLY A 90 -0.97 12.84 -17.06
CA GLY A 90 -1.79 13.75 -16.27
C GLY A 90 -2.71 13.02 -15.28
N MET A 91 -3.36 13.80 -14.42
CA MET A 91 -4.17 13.29 -13.31
C MET A 91 -5.30 12.35 -13.74
N GLU A 92 -5.91 12.58 -14.90
CA GLU A 92 -6.97 11.72 -15.43
C GLU A 92 -6.49 10.30 -15.74
N CYS A 93 -5.22 10.13 -16.13
CA CYS A 93 -4.62 8.81 -16.35
C CYS A 93 -4.32 8.09 -15.04
N TYR A 94 -3.78 8.84 -14.08
CA TYR A 94 -3.39 8.29 -12.77
C TYR A 94 -4.61 7.96 -11.90
N ARG A 95 -5.78 8.55 -12.21
CA ARG A 95 -7.02 8.39 -11.45
C ARG A 95 -7.42 6.93 -11.27
N SER A 96 -7.39 6.13 -12.34
CA SER A 96 -7.75 4.70 -12.24
C SER A 96 -6.77 3.91 -11.37
N THR A 97 -5.48 4.24 -11.46
CA THR A 97 -4.45 3.64 -10.61
C THR A 97 -4.68 4.01 -9.14
N PHE A 98 -4.96 5.28 -8.84
CA PHE A 98 -5.26 5.73 -7.47
C PHE A 98 -6.53 5.09 -6.90
N ILE A 99 -7.59 4.94 -7.69
CA ILE A 99 -8.81 4.23 -7.27
C ILE A 99 -8.50 2.76 -6.98
N LEU A 100 -7.73 2.11 -7.84
CA LEU A 100 -7.34 0.71 -7.66
C LEU A 100 -6.52 0.53 -6.38
N TRP A 101 -5.51 1.38 -6.14
CA TRP A 101 -4.69 1.35 -4.94
C TRP A 101 -5.49 1.67 -3.68
N GLY A 102 -6.35 2.69 -3.74
CA GLY A 102 -7.28 3.02 -2.66
C GLY A 102 -8.21 1.86 -2.30
N SER A 103 -8.75 1.15 -3.30
CA SER A 103 -9.61 -0.02 -3.09
C SER A 103 -8.87 -1.18 -2.41
N LEU A 104 -7.61 -1.41 -2.78
CA LEU A 104 -6.74 -2.42 -2.16
C LEU A 104 -6.42 -2.06 -0.71
N CYS A 105 -6.15 -0.79 -0.40
CA CYS A 105 -5.95 -0.32 0.96
C CYS A 105 -7.21 -0.53 1.83
N CYS A 106 -8.40 -0.24 1.29
CA CYS A 106 -9.67 -0.48 1.98
C CYS A 106 -9.90 -1.98 2.24
N LEU A 107 -9.65 -2.83 1.24
CA LEU A 107 -9.75 -4.28 1.38
C LEU A 107 -8.77 -4.81 2.45
N GLY A 108 -7.52 -4.34 2.41
CA GLY A 108 -6.51 -4.69 3.41
C GLY A 108 -6.91 -4.25 4.83
N PHE A 109 -7.46 -3.05 4.98
CA PHE A 109 -8.00 -2.58 6.25
C PHE A 109 -9.16 -3.46 6.75
N PHE A 110 -10.07 -3.84 5.86
CA PHE A 110 -11.18 -4.71 6.20
C PHE A 110 -10.71 -6.10 6.67
N ILE A 111 -9.76 -6.70 5.94
CA ILE A 111 -9.15 -7.99 6.33
C ILE A 111 -8.45 -7.85 7.69
N ALA A 112 -7.70 -6.75 7.91
CA ALA A 112 -7.03 -6.48 9.18
C ALA A 112 -8.03 -6.32 10.34
N LEU A 113 -9.16 -5.64 10.12
CA LEU A 113 -10.24 -5.53 11.11
C LEU A 113 -10.86 -6.90 11.43
N VAL A 114 -11.12 -7.73 10.41
CA VAL A 114 -11.67 -9.07 10.60
C VAL A 114 -10.70 -9.94 11.38
N LEU A 115 -9.40 -9.92 11.04
CA LEU A 115 -8.35 -10.62 11.77
C LEU A 115 -8.28 -10.11 13.22
N TYR A 116 -8.26 -8.80 13.44
CA TYR A 116 -8.26 -8.21 14.77
C TYR A 116 -9.46 -8.67 15.62
N ALA A 117 -10.66 -8.66 15.04
CA ALA A 117 -11.87 -9.12 15.72
C ALA A 117 -11.80 -10.62 16.06
N ARG A 118 -11.25 -11.45 15.16
CA ARG A 118 -11.04 -12.89 15.40
C ARG A 118 -10.00 -13.13 16.50
N THR A 119 -8.87 -12.44 16.46
CA THR A 119 -7.79 -12.60 17.45
C THR A 119 -8.23 -12.11 18.83
N ARG A 120 -8.97 -10.99 18.90
CA ARG A 120 -9.54 -10.49 20.17
C ARG A 120 -10.52 -11.50 20.77
N LYS A 121 -11.34 -12.14 19.96
CA LYS A 121 -12.25 -13.20 20.44
C LYS A 121 -11.51 -14.38 21.06
N PHE A 122 -10.33 -14.70 20.54
CA PHE A 122 -9.48 -15.79 21.02
C PHE A 122 -8.71 -15.44 22.30
N TYR A 123 -8.29 -14.18 22.45
CA TYR A 123 -7.59 -13.68 23.65
C TYR A 123 -8.51 -13.26 24.80
N SER A 124 -9.81 -13.10 24.52
CA SER A 124 -10.83 -12.77 25.53
C SER A 124 -11.51 -14.01 26.13
N GLN A 125 -11.07 -15.21 25.77
CA GLN A 125 -11.41 -16.49 26.41
C GLN A 125 -10.25 -16.93 27.31
#